data_AF-A0A0P7UQU5-F1
#
_entry.id   AF-A0A0P7UQU5-F1
#
_cell.length_a   1.000
_cell.length_b   1.000
_cell.length_c   1.000
_cell.angle_alpha   90.00
_cell.angle_beta   90.00
_cell.angle_gamma   90.00
#
_symmetry.space_group_name_H-M   'P 1'
#
loop_
_entity.id
_entity.type
_entity.pdbx_description
1 polymer ?
#
loop_
_entity_poly.entity_id
_entity_poly.type
_entity_poly.pdbx_seq_one_letter_code
_entity_poly.pdbx_strand_id
1 'polypeptide(L)'
;YVEEHIQKTGVAIETQGFTFITSGRKRESLTGNAALHLYPHFWPLLAFKDYLSAEISTSRQKKFYLVTFVDTPGLVDGDMIYPFDVNNAIILLGQLADLIFVFLDPMGQALCKRTLDIVEKLNEMCGDKLRFYLSKADEAGRETDRQKVMMQIVQELCRRPGLNKCCFEMPTIYIPNQQKPSRCENQIGGVCQTIEKTINQAVQKTLDQIEKDCELICSTICNNLAQD
;
A
#
# COMPACT_ATOMS: atom_id res chain seq x y z
N TYR A 1 4.10 5.47 -10.76
CA TYR A 1 4.95 6.29 -9.88
C TYR A 1 6.43 6.19 -10.27
N VAL A 2 7.02 4.99 -10.25
CA VAL A 2 8.44 4.75 -10.51
C VAL A 2 8.87 4.93 -11.99
N GLU A 3 7.90 4.86 -12.91
CA GLU A 3 8.09 4.97 -14.39
C GLU A 3 8.99 3.90 -15.00
N GLU A 4 9.12 2.75 -14.33
CA GLU A 4 9.84 1.58 -14.80
C GLU A 4 8.95 0.34 -14.71
N HIS A 5 9.21 -0.65 -15.56
CA HIS A 5 8.61 -1.97 -15.45
C HIS A 5 9.42 -2.80 -14.45
N ILE A 6 8.91 -2.94 -13.23
CA ILE A 6 9.63 -3.59 -12.12
C ILE A 6 9.18 -5.03 -11.97
N GLN A 7 7.90 -5.27 -11.71
CA GLN A 7 7.34 -6.59 -11.50
C GLN A 7 6.69 -7.15 -12.78
N LYS A 8 6.57 -8.48 -12.85
CA LYS A 8 5.76 -9.14 -13.87
C LYS A 8 4.27 -8.99 -13.54
N THR A 9 3.43 -8.96 -14.56
CA THR A 9 1.98 -9.02 -14.39
C THR A 9 1.52 -10.47 -14.37
N GLY A 10 0.59 -10.80 -13.46
CA GLY A 10 0.03 -12.13 -13.28
C GLY A 10 -1.37 -12.07 -12.68
N VAL A 11 -2.03 -13.21 -12.54
CA VAL A 11 -3.35 -13.29 -11.88
C VAL A 11 -3.18 -13.45 -10.37
N ALA A 12 -4.21 -13.15 -9.58
CA ALA A 12 -4.15 -13.17 -8.12
C ALA A 12 -3.73 -14.53 -7.53
N ILE A 13 -4.16 -15.65 -8.12
CA ILE A 13 -3.76 -17.01 -7.70
C ILE A 13 -2.27 -17.29 -7.99
N GLU A 14 -1.69 -16.50 -8.90
CA GLU A 14 -0.28 -16.36 -9.26
C GLU A 14 0.63 -16.01 -8.08
N THR A 15 0.13 -15.15 -7.18
CA THR A 15 0.95 -14.42 -6.22
C THR A 15 0.71 -14.91 -4.79
N GLN A 16 1.73 -15.53 -4.21
CA GLN A 16 1.66 -16.12 -2.87
C GLN A 16 2.52 -15.40 -1.81
N GLY A 17 3.30 -14.40 -2.21
CA GLY A 17 4.22 -13.68 -1.33
C GLY A 17 4.12 -12.17 -1.45
N PHE A 18 4.86 -11.48 -0.59
CA PHE A 18 5.00 -10.03 -0.64
C PHE A 18 6.25 -9.64 -1.40
N THR A 19 6.17 -8.56 -2.16
CA THR A 19 7.31 -7.96 -2.84
C THR A 19 7.53 -6.53 -2.36
N PHE A 20 8.69 -6.26 -1.78
CA PHE A 20 9.13 -4.89 -1.49
C PHE A 20 9.70 -4.25 -2.74
N ILE A 21 9.28 -3.05 -3.07
CA ILE A 21 9.76 -2.31 -4.23
C ILE A 21 10.39 -1.02 -3.71
N THR A 22 11.68 -0.89 -3.93
CA THR A 22 12.48 0.16 -3.29
C THR A 22 13.54 0.74 -4.21
N SER A 23 14.13 1.85 -3.78
CA SER A 23 15.24 2.48 -4.47
C SER A 23 16.58 1.96 -3.98
N GLY A 24 17.54 1.80 -4.90
CA GLY A 24 18.91 1.47 -4.58
C GLY A 24 19.91 1.93 -5.65
N ARG A 25 21.19 1.58 -5.44
CA ARG A 25 22.28 1.99 -6.34
C ARG A 25 22.40 1.12 -7.59
N LYS A 26 21.89 -0.11 -7.53
CA LYS A 26 21.91 -1.09 -8.61
C LYS A 26 20.57 -1.80 -8.67
N ARG A 27 20.13 -2.14 -9.87
CA ARG A 27 18.94 -2.97 -10.06
C ARG A 27 19.24 -4.40 -9.62
N GLU A 28 18.42 -4.91 -8.72
CA GLU A 28 18.64 -6.22 -8.09
C GLU A 28 17.32 -6.78 -7.57
N SER A 29 17.19 -8.10 -7.62
CA SER A 29 16.04 -8.84 -7.08
C SER A 29 16.56 -9.78 -6.01
N LEU A 30 15.99 -9.68 -4.81
CA LEU A 30 16.36 -10.48 -3.64
C LEU A 30 15.17 -11.31 -3.18
N THR A 31 15.46 -12.42 -2.50
CA THR A 31 14.44 -13.31 -1.94
C THR A 31 14.85 -13.75 -0.54
N GLY A 32 13.87 -14.14 0.29
CA GLY A 32 14.13 -14.75 1.57
C GLY A 32 14.78 -13.80 2.58
N ASN A 33 15.75 -14.31 3.32
CA ASN A 33 16.49 -13.53 4.33
C ASN A 33 17.19 -12.29 3.75
N ALA A 34 17.62 -12.33 2.48
CA ALA A 34 18.32 -11.20 1.87
C ALA A 34 17.40 -9.97 1.74
N ALA A 35 16.10 -10.17 1.50
CA ALA A 35 15.12 -9.09 1.45
C ALA A 35 14.90 -8.45 2.83
N LEU A 36 14.93 -9.23 3.91
CA LEU A 36 14.72 -8.73 5.29
C LEU A 36 15.90 -7.93 5.82
N HIS A 37 17.14 -8.25 5.43
CA HIS A 37 18.31 -7.49 5.87
C HIS A 37 18.30 -6.02 5.42
N LEU A 38 17.55 -5.70 4.35
CA LEU A 38 17.39 -4.33 3.89
C LEU A 38 16.43 -3.50 4.78
N TYR A 39 15.55 -4.17 5.54
CA TYR A 39 14.48 -3.51 6.27
C TYR A 39 14.32 -4.09 7.68
N PRO A 40 15.13 -3.64 8.65
CA PRO A 40 15.01 -4.07 10.04
C PRO A 40 13.63 -3.83 10.66
N HIS A 41 12.90 -2.80 10.22
CA HIS A 41 11.53 -2.51 10.69
C HIS A 41 10.49 -3.53 10.19
N PHE A 42 10.84 -4.38 9.21
CA PHE A 42 10.04 -5.52 8.76
C PHE A 42 10.44 -6.83 9.44
N TRP A 43 11.21 -6.78 10.52
CA TRP A 43 11.51 -7.95 11.35
C TRP A 43 10.28 -8.74 11.81
N PRO A 44 9.11 -8.13 12.11
CA PRO A 44 7.89 -8.89 12.41
C PRO A 44 7.47 -9.89 11.31
N LEU A 45 7.94 -9.71 10.08
CA LEU A 45 7.64 -10.55 8.92
C LEU A 45 8.59 -11.75 8.77
N LEU A 46 9.57 -11.91 9.68
CA LEU A 46 10.54 -13.00 9.65
C LEU A 46 9.89 -14.39 9.60
N ALA A 47 8.69 -14.53 10.19
CA ALA A 47 7.92 -15.76 10.22
C ALA A 47 7.57 -16.32 8.84
N PHE A 48 7.55 -15.49 7.79
CA PHE A 48 7.22 -15.90 6.41
C PHE A 48 8.24 -15.40 5.39
N LYS A 49 9.51 -15.32 5.81
CA LYS A 49 10.64 -14.89 4.97
C LYS A 49 10.72 -15.55 3.60
N ASP A 50 10.36 -16.82 3.48
CA ASP A 50 10.45 -17.58 2.23
C ASP A 50 9.44 -17.10 1.17
N TYR A 51 8.48 -16.28 1.61
CA TYR A 51 7.46 -15.62 0.81
C TYR A 51 7.68 -14.10 0.71
N LEU A 52 8.90 -13.63 0.99
CA LEU A 52 9.32 -12.25 0.82
C LEU A 52 10.32 -12.14 -0.33
N SER A 53 10.08 -11.18 -1.22
CA SER A 53 11.04 -10.73 -2.22
C SER A 53 11.24 -9.22 -2.10
N ALA A 54 12.36 -8.73 -2.65
CA ALA A 54 12.60 -7.31 -2.81
C ALA A 54 13.10 -7.02 -4.22
N GLU A 55 12.49 -6.04 -4.88
CA GLU A 55 12.88 -5.49 -6.16
C GLU A 55 13.47 -4.10 -5.95
N ILE A 56 14.75 -3.96 -6.27
CA ILE A 56 15.50 -2.72 -6.13
C ILE A 56 15.57 -2.06 -7.52
N SER A 57 15.06 -0.83 -7.61
CA SER A 57 15.14 0.02 -8.80
C SER A 57 16.11 1.19 -8.57
N THR A 58 16.72 1.67 -9.65
CA THR A 58 17.60 2.86 -9.64
C THR A 58 16.84 4.16 -9.98
N SER A 59 15.52 4.10 -10.15
CA SER A 59 14.71 5.24 -10.55
C SER A 59 14.81 6.40 -9.56
N ARG A 60 14.88 7.61 -10.11
CA ARG A 60 14.88 8.87 -9.34
C ARG A 60 13.56 9.63 -9.45
N GLN A 61 12.54 9.00 -10.03
CA GLN A 61 11.26 9.65 -10.27
C GLN A 61 10.52 9.96 -8.98
N LYS A 62 9.87 11.13 -8.91
CA LYS A 62 8.88 11.50 -7.88
C LYS A 62 9.29 11.23 -6.43
N LYS A 63 10.57 11.44 -6.06
CA LYS A 63 11.09 11.11 -4.71
C LYS A 63 10.94 9.62 -4.31
N PHE A 64 10.93 8.70 -5.28
CA PHE A 64 10.84 7.26 -5.02
C PHE A 64 11.90 6.73 -4.04
N TYR A 65 13.07 7.37 -3.96
CA TYR A 65 14.10 7.04 -2.97
C TYR A 65 13.67 7.20 -1.49
N LEU A 66 12.54 7.86 -1.23
CA LEU A 66 11.94 8.00 0.11
C LEU A 66 10.76 7.05 0.33
N VAL A 67 10.45 6.18 -0.62
CA VAL A 67 9.26 5.32 -0.59
C VAL A 67 9.68 3.87 -0.77
N THR A 68 9.08 2.99 0.02
CA THR A 68 9.08 1.56 -0.24
C THR A 68 7.63 1.15 -0.49
N PHE A 69 7.33 0.65 -1.70
CA PHE A 69 6.03 0.04 -1.94
C PHE A 69 6.06 -1.41 -1.48
N VAL A 70 4.95 -1.86 -0.91
CA VAL A 70 4.74 -3.26 -0.55
C VAL A 70 3.63 -3.79 -1.45
N ASP A 71 3.99 -4.64 -2.39
CA ASP A 71 3.02 -5.39 -3.17
C ASP A 71 2.62 -6.64 -2.38
N THR A 72 1.31 -6.81 -2.18
CA THR A 72 0.73 -7.89 -1.37
C THR A 72 0.26 -9.04 -2.27
N PRO A 73 0.24 -10.29 -1.79
CA PRO A 73 -0.32 -11.38 -2.56
C PRO A 73 -1.79 -11.12 -2.90
N GLY A 74 -2.23 -11.59 -4.06
CA GLY A 74 -3.61 -11.46 -4.49
C GLY A 74 -4.50 -12.32 -3.61
N LEU A 75 -5.57 -11.74 -3.07
CA LEU A 75 -6.50 -12.42 -2.17
C LEU A 75 -7.64 -13.06 -2.96
N VAL A 76 -7.85 -14.36 -2.73
CA VAL A 76 -8.93 -15.13 -3.36
C VAL A 76 -9.78 -15.82 -2.29
N ASP A 77 -11.09 -15.91 -2.55
CA ASP A 77 -12.01 -16.74 -1.77
C ASP A 77 -11.96 -18.20 -2.24
N GLY A 78 -12.44 -19.13 -1.40
CA GLY A 78 -12.52 -20.57 -1.71
C GLY A 78 -11.41 -21.39 -1.07
N ASP A 79 -11.04 -22.51 -1.71
CA ASP A 79 -10.14 -23.54 -1.16
C ASP A 79 -8.64 -23.17 -1.22
N MET A 80 -8.30 -21.93 -1.58
CA MET A 80 -6.91 -21.49 -1.67
C MET A 80 -6.29 -21.40 -0.27
N ILE A 81 -5.24 -22.20 -0.06
CA ILE A 81 -4.47 -22.22 1.18
C ILE A 81 -3.18 -21.43 0.96
N TYR A 82 -3.01 -20.37 1.75
CA TYR A 82 -1.75 -19.64 1.81
C TYR A 82 -0.78 -20.40 2.72
N PRO A 83 0.51 -20.41 2.40
CA PRO A 83 1.50 -21.16 3.16
C PRO A 83 1.83 -20.54 4.53
N PHE A 84 1.24 -19.39 4.85
CA PHE A 84 1.34 -18.68 6.12
C PHE A 84 0.03 -17.93 6.38
N ASP A 85 -0.11 -17.33 7.57
CA ASP A 85 -1.25 -16.48 7.92
C ASP A 85 -1.20 -15.15 7.15
N VAL A 86 -1.70 -15.18 5.91
CA VAL A 86 -1.71 -14.04 5.01
C VAL A 86 -2.53 -12.88 5.55
N ASN A 87 -3.60 -13.16 6.29
CA ASN A 87 -4.49 -12.14 6.84
C ASN A 87 -3.74 -11.33 7.91
N ASN A 88 -3.14 -12.02 8.88
CA ASN A 88 -2.37 -11.37 9.93
C ASN A 88 -1.14 -10.64 9.37
N ALA A 89 -0.46 -11.23 8.38
CA ALA A 89 0.67 -10.58 7.71
C ALA A 89 0.28 -9.24 7.06
N ILE A 90 -0.83 -9.19 6.33
CA ILE A 90 -1.34 -7.96 5.72
C ILE A 90 -1.76 -6.94 6.80
N ILE A 91 -2.41 -7.38 7.88
CA ILE A 91 -2.83 -6.50 8.98
C ILE A 91 -1.61 -5.87 9.66
N LEU A 92 -0.57 -6.66 9.97
CA LEU A 92 0.66 -6.17 10.57
C LEU A 92 1.37 -5.16 9.66
N LEU A 93 1.47 -5.46 8.36
CA LEU A 93 2.03 -4.53 7.39
C LEU A 93 1.23 -3.23 7.28
N GLY A 94 -0.09 -3.31 7.29
CA GLY A 94 -0.96 -2.13 7.23
C GLY A 94 -0.79 -1.20 8.44
N GLN A 95 -0.50 -1.74 9.63
CA GLN A 95 -0.20 -0.91 10.81
C GLN A 95 1.09 -0.11 10.62
N LEU A 96 2.11 -0.74 10.03
CA LEU A 96 3.42 -0.14 9.77
C LEU A 96 3.40 0.86 8.61
N ALA A 97 2.51 0.67 7.63
CA ALA A 97 2.44 1.51 6.44
C ALA A 97 1.94 2.94 6.76
N ASP A 98 2.41 3.93 5.99
CA ASP A 98 1.91 5.30 6.04
C ASP A 98 0.63 5.50 5.20
N LEU A 99 0.46 4.70 4.15
CA LEU A 99 -0.69 4.69 3.26
C LEU A 99 -1.04 3.25 2.89
N ILE A 100 -2.34 2.96 2.78
CA ILE A 100 -2.85 1.66 2.36
C ILE A 100 -3.75 1.87 1.15
N PHE A 101 -3.40 1.26 0.02
CA PHE A 101 -4.17 1.35 -1.21
C PHE A 101 -4.98 0.09 -1.43
N VAL A 102 -6.30 0.25 -1.52
CA VAL A 102 -7.25 -0.84 -1.81
C VAL A 102 -7.71 -0.67 -3.26
N PHE A 103 -7.28 -1.59 -4.12
CA PHE A 103 -7.65 -1.61 -5.54
C PHE A 103 -8.83 -2.54 -5.77
N LEU A 104 -9.91 -2.00 -6.31
CA LEU A 104 -11.12 -2.74 -6.67
C LEU A 104 -11.19 -2.81 -8.20
N ASP A 105 -11.29 -4.02 -8.76
CA ASP A 105 -11.33 -4.26 -10.21
C ASP A 105 -12.78 -4.42 -10.68
N PRO A 106 -13.29 -3.54 -11.55
CA PRO A 106 -14.68 -3.57 -12.02
C PRO A 106 -15.04 -4.85 -12.80
N MET A 107 -14.06 -5.55 -13.39
CA MET A 107 -14.27 -6.78 -14.15
C MET A 107 -14.00 -8.05 -13.33
N GLY A 108 -13.37 -7.91 -12.16
CA GLY A 108 -12.94 -9.03 -11.31
C GLY A 108 -13.85 -9.31 -10.11
N GLN A 109 -13.36 -10.14 -9.18
CA GLN A 109 -13.94 -10.34 -7.86
C GLN A 109 -13.58 -9.14 -6.94
N ALA A 110 -13.98 -7.92 -7.30
CA ALA A 110 -13.71 -6.71 -6.50
C ALA A 110 -14.13 -6.86 -5.03
N LEU A 111 -15.12 -7.71 -4.75
CA LEU A 111 -15.77 -7.82 -3.45
C LEU A 111 -15.48 -9.17 -2.77
N CYS A 112 -14.28 -9.74 -3.01
CA CYS A 112 -13.77 -10.92 -2.32
C CYS A 112 -13.94 -10.76 -0.80
N LYS A 113 -14.61 -11.72 -0.15
CA LYS A 113 -14.95 -11.66 1.28
C LYS A 113 -13.70 -11.52 2.13
N ARG A 114 -12.64 -12.30 1.84
CA ARG A 114 -11.36 -12.21 2.56
C ARG A 114 -10.75 -10.82 2.46
N THR A 115 -10.75 -10.21 1.27
CA THR A 115 -10.25 -8.85 1.07
C THR A 115 -11.03 -7.86 1.92
N LEU A 116 -12.37 -7.94 1.89
CA LEU A 116 -13.22 -7.04 2.63
C LEU A 116 -13.09 -7.21 4.16
N ASP A 117 -12.91 -8.44 4.66
CA ASP A 117 -12.67 -8.72 6.07
C ASP A 117 -11.37 -8.06 6.57
N ILE A 118 -10.29 -8.16 5.78
CA ILE A 118 -9.00 -7.52 6.09
C ILE A 118 -9.12 -6.00 6.03
N VAL A 119 -9.76 -5.47 5.00
CA VAL A 119 -9.96 -4.02 4.83
C VAL A 119 -10.80 -3.43 5.96
N GLU A 120 -11.85 -4.12 6.39
CA GLU A 120 -12.65 -3.73 7.55
C GLU A 120 -11.80 -3.70 8.82
N LYS A 121 -10.95 -4.72 9.02
CA LYS A 121 -10.04 -4.75 10.18
C LYS A 121 -9.00 -3.64 10.14
N LEU A 122 -8.41 -3.38 8.98
CA LEU A 122 -7.48 -2.27 8.80
C LEU A 122 -8.16 -0.93 9.04
N ASN A 123 -9.41 -0.76 8.62
CA ASN A 123 -10.16 0.46 8.85
C ASN A 123 -10.38 0.75 10.34
N GLU A 124 -10.66 -0.28 11.15
CA GLU A 124 -10.77 -0.14 12.62
C GLU A 124 -9.46 0.34 13.26
N MET A 125 -8.30 -0.04 12.70
CA MET A 125 -6.99 0.21 13.30
C MET A 125 -6.30 1.47 12.77
N CYS A 126 -6.42 1.74 11.48
CA CYS A 126 -5.72 2.79 10.76
C CYS A 126 -6.52 3.33 9.55
N GLY A 127 -7.83 3.51 9.73
CA GLY A 127 -8.76 3.99 8.69
C GLY A 127 -8.36 5.29 7.99
N ASP A 128 -7.63 6.18 8.66
CA ASP A 128 -7.12 7.42 8.09
C ASP A 128 -6.07 7.21 6.98
N LYS A 129 -5.42 6.05 6.98
CA LYS A 129 -4.41 5.65 5.99
C LYS A 129 -5.01 4.96 4.76
N LEU A 130 -6.24 4.46 4.85
CA LEU A 130 -6.89 3.70 3.78
C LEU A 130 -7.36 4.61 2.65
N ARG A 131 -7.09 4.20 1.41
CA ARG A 131 -7.59 4.85 0.20
C ARG A 131 -8.11 3.79 -0.77
N PHE A 132 -9.31 4.00 -1.27
CA PHE A 132 -9.98 3.11 -2.20
C PHE A 132 -9.86 3.63 -3.62
N TYR A 133 -9.65 2.73 -4.58
CA TYR A 133 -9.53 3.08 -5.99
C TYR A 133 -10.26 2.07 -6.85
N LEU A 134 -11.01 2.57 -7.84
CA LEU A 134 -11.49 1.74 -8.92
C LEU A 134 -10.37 1.59 -9.96
N SER A 135 -9.66 0.48 -9.88
CA SER A 135 -8.58 0.13 -10.81
C SER A 135 -9.13 -0.34 -12.16
N LYS A 136 -8.30 -0.35 -13.22
CA LYS A 136 -8.71 -0.76 -14.58
C LYS A 136 -10.02 -0.10 -15.04
N ALA A 137 -10.26 1.15 -14.62
CA ALA A 137 -11.52 1.82 -14.88
C ALA A 137 -11.77 2.03 -16.38
N ASP A 138 -10.71 2.04 -17.20
CA ASP A 138 -10.78 2.06 -18.65
C ASP A 138 -11.40 0.81 -19.28
N GLU A 139 -11.48 -0.31 -18.56
CA GLU A 139 -12.11 -1.55 -19.01
C GLU A 139 -13.60 -1.63 -18.68
N ALA A 140 -14.08 -0.77 -17.77
CA ALA A 140 -15.45 -0.78 -17.27
C ALA A 140 -16.45 -0.04 -18.18
N GLY A 141 -16.47 -0.38 -19.48
CA GLY A 141 -17.51 0.06 -20.41
C GLY A 141 -17.68 1.58 -20.53
N ARG A 142 -18.93 2.05 -20.62
CA ARG A 142 -19.27 3.48 -20.68
C ARG A 142 -19.32 4.08 -19.28
N GLU A 143 -19.35 5.40 -19.20
CA GLU A 143 -19.43 6.12 -17.91
C GLU A 143 -20.60 5.67 -17.05
N THR A 144 -21.77 5.44 -17.66
CA THR A 144 -22.95 4.91 -16.97
C THR A 144 -22.72 3.52 -16.38
N ASP A 145 -21.94 2.68 -17.04
CA ASP A 145 -21.63 1.33 -16.57
C ASP A 145 -20.66 1.40 -15.39
N ARG A 146 -19.62 2.24 -15.49
CA ARG A 146 -18.71 2.55 -14.38
C ARG A 146 -19.43 3.04 -13.14
N GLN A 147 -20.36 3.99 -13.30
CA GLN A 147 -21.13 4.54 -12.18
C GLN A 147 -21.98 3.47 -11.50
N LYS A 148 -22.58 2.54 -12.27
CA LYS A 148 -23.32 1.40 -11.71
C LYS A 148 -22.42 0.46 -10.92
N VAL A 149 -21.25 0.10 -11.48
CA VAL A 149 -20.29 -0.77 -10.78
C VAL A 149 -19.77 -0.10 -9.51
N MET A 150 -19.41 1.18 -9.59
CA MET A 150 -18.99 1.99 -8.45
C MET A 150 -20.07 2.04 -7.36
N MET A 151 -21.32 2.25 -7.75
CA MET A 151 -22.46 2.24 -6.83
C MET A 151 -22.64 0.87 -6.16
N GLN A 152 -22.52 -0.23 -6.92
CA GLN A 152 -22.61 -1.59 -6.37
C GLN A 152 -21.50 -1.87 -5.36
N ILE A 153 -20.26 -1.49 -5.68
CA ILE A 153 -19.11 -1.62 -4.78
C ILE A 153 -19.35 -0.82 -3.50
N VAL A 154 -19.72 0.45 -3.61
CA VAL A 154 -19.97 1.31 -2.44
C VAL A 154 -21.10 0.76 -1.58
N GLN A 155 -22.18 0.27 -2.20
CA GLN A 155 -23.28 -0.37 -1.46
C GLN A 155 -22.80 -1.60 -0.68
N GLU A 156 -21.96 -2.45 -1.27
CA GLU A 156 -21.43 -3.61 -0.58
C GLU A 156 -20.48 -3.24 0.57
N LEU A 157 -19.61 -2.24 0.36
CA LEU A 157 -18.76 -1.71 1.43
C LEU A 157 -19.60 -1.13 2.58
N CYS A 158 -20.67 -0.40 2.28
CA CYS A 158 -21.58 0.17 3.28
C CYS A 158 -22.43 -0.87 4.01
N ARG A 159 -22.55 -2.12 3.51
CA ARG A 159 -23.20 -3.22 4.25
C ARG A 159 -22.37 -3.69 5.43
N ARG A 160 -21.07 -3.39 5.45
CA ARG A 160 -20.15 -3.77 6.52
C ARG A 160 -20.12 -2.69 7.62
N PRO A 161 -20.45 -3.01 8.88
CA PRO A 161 -20.53 -2.03 9.96
C PRO A 161 -19.22 -1.28 10.23
N GLY A 162 -18.05 -1.90 10.00
CA GLY A 162 -16.77 -1.25 10.17
C GLY A 162 -16.41 -0.30 9.03
N LEU A 163 -17.09 -0.41 7.89
CA LEU A 163 -16.82 0.35 6.66
C LEU A 163 -17.91 1.40 6.35
N ASN A 164 -19.12 1.25 6.89
CA ASN A 164 -20.25 2.16 6.62
C ASN A 164 -20.05 3.62 7.09
N LYS A 165 -19.08 3.87 7.97
CA LYS A 165 -18.71 5.21 8.46
C LYS A 165 -17.66 5.89 7.59
N CYS A 166 -17.06 5.17 6.65
CA CYS A 166 -16.06 5.72 5.76
C CYS A 166 -16.75 6.59 4.70
N CYS A 167 -16.27 7.82 4.52
CA CYS A 167 -16.59 8.59 3.32
C CYS A 167 -15.77 8.00 2.16
N PHE A 168 -16.40 7.16 1.34
CA PHE A 168 -15.73 6.53 0.22
C PHE A 168 -15.58 7.51 -0.94
N GLU A 169 -14.46 8.23 -0.99
CA GLU A 169 -13.94 8.68 -2.26
C GLU A 169 -13.31 7.48 -2.97
N MET A 170 -13.78 7.16 -4.18
CA MET A 170 -13.22 6.07 -4.99
C MET A 170 -12.80 6.59 -6.38
N PRO A 171 -11.64 7.26 -6.47
CA PRO A 171 -11.12 7.74 -7.74
C PRO A 171 -10.88 6.60 -8.74
N THR A 172 -11.08 6.91 -10.02
CA THR A 172 -10.82 5.99 -11.13
C THR A 172 -9.35 6.06 -11.54
N ILE A 173 -8.68 4.91 -11.59
CA ILE A 173 -7.29 4.83 -12.01
C ILE A 173 -7.09 3.69 -13.02
N TYR A 174 -6.13 3.88 -13.91
CA TYR A 174 -5.65 2.83 -14.81
C TYR A 174 -4.24 3.14 -15.31
N ILE A 175 -3.56 2.14 -15.87
CA ILE A 175 -2.27 2.35 -16.55
C ILE A 175 -2.57 2.73 -18.01
N PRO A 176 -2.19 3.94 -18.48
CA PRO A 176 -2.50 4.37 -19.84
C PRO A 176 -1.90 3.44 -20.89
N ASN A 177 -2.72 3.04 -21.87
CA ASN A 177 -2.28 2.32 -23.06
C ASN A 177 -2.42 3.22 -24.29
N GLN A 178 -1.30 3.56 -24.93
CA GLN A 178 -1.30 4.42 -26.13
C GLN A 178 -2.08 3.81 -27.31
N GLN A 179 -2.16 2.48 -27.38
CA GLN A 179 -2.89 1.77 -28.45
C GLN A 179 -4.41 1.75 -28.20
N LYS A 180 -4.84 1.93 -26.96
CA LYS A 180 -6.25 1.88 -26.55
C LYS A 180 -6.57 3.13 -25.72
N PRO A 181 -6.71 4.31 -26.35
CA PRO A 181 -7.04 5.53 -25.63
C PRO A 181 -8.41 5.39 -24.97
N SER A 182 -8.47 5.76 -23.68
CA SER A 182 -9.70 5.74 -22.90
C SER A 182 -10.24 7.14 -22.70
N ARG A 183 -11.57 7.27 -22.71
CA ARG A 183 -12.27 8.50 -22.32
C ARG A 183 -12.54 8.56 -20.81
N CYS A 184 -12.23 7.50 -20.07
CA CYS A 184 -12.30 7.52 -18.62
C CYS A 184 -11.26 8.49 -18.09
N GLU A 185 -11.66 9.39 -17.18
CA GLU A 185 -10.71 10.24 -16.49
C GLU A 185 -9.78 9.38 -15.62
N ASN A 186 -8.47 9.59 -15.77
CA ASN A 186 -7.45 8.87 -15.02
C ASN A 186 -6.91 9.74 -13.88
N GLN A 187 -7.27 9.38 -12.65
CA GLN A 187 -6.90 10.14 -11.46
C GLN A 187 -5.60 9.64 -10.82
N ILE A 188 -4.81 8.82 -11.53
CA ILE A 188 -3.52 8.30 -11.03
C ILE A 188 -2.52 9.41 -10.64
N GLY A 189 -2.65 10.60 -11.23
CA GLY A 189 -1.89 11.79 -10.82
C GLY A 189 -2.17 12.21 -9.38
N GLY A 190 -3.44 12.16 -8.94
CA GLY A 190 -3.84 12.45 -7.56
C GLY A 190 -3.29 11.43 -6.55
N VAL A 191 -3.14 10.17 -6.96
CA VAL A 191 -2.44 9.14 -6.16
C VAL A 191 -0.99 9.56 -5.92
N CYS A 192 -0.29 9.99 -6.98
CA CYS A 192 1.11 10.43 -6.87
C CYS A 192 1.25 11.64 -5.93
N GLN A 193 0.35 12.62 -6.05
CA GLN A 193 0.33 13.79 -5.16
C GLN A 193 0.07 13.40 -3.70
N THR A 194 -0.81 12.42 -3.45
CA THR A 194 -1.08 11.90 -2.11
C THR A 194 0.18 11.30 -1.50
N ILE A 195 0.91 10.48 -2.26
CA ILE A 195 2.19 9.90 -1.81
C ILE A 195 3.20 11.02 -1.48
N GLU A 196 3.37 11.99 -2.38
CA GLU A 196 4.31 13.10 -2.15
C GLU A 196 3.95 13.96 -0.93
N LYS A 197 2.65 14.19 -0.71
CA LYS A 197 2.15 14.87 0.49
C LYS A 197 2.51 14.09 1.75
N THR A 198 2.28 12.77 1.76
CA THR A 198 2.62 11.91 2.90
C THR A 198 4.12 11.90 3.17
N ILE A 199 4.97 11.86 2.13
CA ILE A 199 6.43 11.99 2.28
C ILE A 199 6.78 13.29 3.01
N ASN A 200 6.25 14.43 2.55
CA ASN A 200 6.55 15.72 3.18
C ASN A 200 6.10 15.76 4.64
N GLN A 201 4.92 15.20 4.95
CA GLN A 201 4.42 15.12 6.32
C GLN A 201 5.29 14.20 7.20
N ALA A 202 5.75 13.07 6.68
CA ALA A 202 6.63 12.15 7.39
C ALA A 202 8.00 12.77 7.68
N VAL A 203 8.59 13.46 6.69
CA VAL A 203 9.84 14.23 6.88
C VAL A 203 9.67 15.29 7.96
N GLN A 204 8.59 16.08 7.91
CA GLN A 204 8.34 17.12 8.91
C GLN A 204 8.20 16.51 10.31
N LYS A 205 7.36 15.47 10.47
CA LYS A 205 7.18 14.77 11.76
C LYS A 205 8.50 14.24 12.32
N THR A 206 9.38 13.75 11.44
CA THR A 206 10.69 13.21 11.83
C THR A 206 11.61 14.32 12.33
N LEU A 207 11.66 15.46 11.63
CA LEU A 207 12.45 16.62 12.07
C LEU A 207 11.93 17.19 13.40
N ASP A 208 10.61 17.30 13.56
CA ASP A 208 9.98 17.77 14.80
C ASP A 208 10.28 16.83 15.97
N GLN A 209 10.37 15.52 15.72
CA GLN A 209 10.72 14.54 16.75
C GLN A 209 12.20 14.64 17.14
N ILE A 210 13.09 14.82 16.16
CA ILE A 210 14.53 15.02 16.41
C ILE A 210 14.77 16.26 17.27
N GLU A 211 14.05 17.36 17.02
CA GLU A 211 14.14 18.57 17.85
C GLU A 211 13.79 18.28 19.31
N LYS A 212 12.65 17.62 19.55
CA LYS A 212 12.21 17.23 20.91
C LYS A 212 13.19 16.28 21.59
N ASP A 213 13.73 15.32 20.84
CA ASP A 213 14.69 14.36 21.38
C ASP A 213 15.99 15.07 21.80
N CYS A 214 16.45 16.04 21.01
CA CYS A 214 17.60 16.89 21.36
C CYS A 214 17.34 17.71 22.64
N GLU A 215 16.17 18.33 22.78
CA GLU A 215 15.79 19.07 23.99
C GLU A 215 15.74 18.16 25.23
N LEU A 216 15.21 16.94 25.07
CA LEU A 216 15.15 15.95 26.14
C LEU A 216 16.56 15.51 26.57
N ILE A 217 17.47 15.28 25.62
CA ILE A 217 18.87 14.95 25.92
C ILE A 217 19.53 16.11 26.68
N CYS A 218 19.42 17.34 26.19
CA CYS A 218 20.01 18.51 26.83
C CYS A 218 19.49 18.70 28.27
N SER A 219 18.18 18.64 28.47
CA SER A 219 17.58 18.78 29.80
C SER A 219 18.00 17.66 30.75
N THR A 220 18.08 16.41 30.27
CA THR A 220 18.55 15.27 31.06
C THR A 220 20.01 15.43 31.49
N ILE A 221 20.88 15.91 30.59
CA ILE A 221 22.30 16.18 30.92
C ILE A 221 22.40 17.30 31.95
N CYS A 222 21.71 18.42 31.76
CA CYS A 222 21.72 19.54 32.71
C CYS A 222 21.22 19.13 34.10
N ASN A 223 20.17 18.31 34.17
CA ASN A 223 19.63 17.82 35.44
C ASN A 223 20.62 16.90 36.17
N ASN A 224 21.30 16.00 35.45
CA ASN A 224 22.30 15.12 36.05
C ASN A 224 23.51 15.92 36.57
N LEU A 225 24.00 16.89 35.79
CA LEU A 225 25.12 17.75 36.21
C LEU A 225 24.78 18.65 37.41
N ALA A 226 23.49 18.97 37.63
CA ALA A 226 23.05 19.75 38.79
C ALA A 226 22.87 18.92 40.06
N GLN A 227 22.89 17.58 39.95
CA GLN A 227 22.77 16.64 41.07
C GLN A 227 24.14 16.11 41.54
N ASP A 228 25.20 16.33 40.76
CA ASP A 228 26.61 16.10 41.12
C ASP A 228 27.24 17.34 41.78
#